data_AF-A0A3C0UTH0-F1
#
_entry.id   AF-A0A3C0UTH0-F1
#
_cell.length_a   1.000
_cell.length_b   1.000
_cell.length_c   1.000
_cell.angle_alpha   90.00
_cell.angle_beta   90.00
_cell.angle_gamma   90.00
#
_symmetry.space_group_name_H-M   'P 1'
#
loop_
_entity.id
_entity.type
_entity.pdbx_description
1 polymer ?
#
loop_
_entity_poly.entity_id
_entity_poly.type
_entity_poly.pdbx_seq_one_letter_code
_entity_poly.pdbx_strand_id
1 'polypeptide(L)'
;MKRLICLLTALSSYSFAQTPAATPKTDTSEDDAFVCHYFGFKQLQSPKDICNYLSFRSNQHAEAVVDRILKQVGLLRNFIVVECPNTENCFATVVDGQRYIVYDGAFMKRVENVTHTDWSAISIVAHEIGHHLQGHTIDGKGARPQKELEADRFSGFVMQRLGASLEESLVAIKTLGDDKATYSHPAKTYRIDAIRQGWMDAAGLTTTATPSKSEAPLTAKNQSKIPVTVASTSTGSFPASDDDEEEEEDDKVGCTAGNCENGYGIYVHESGERYEGDFRMGRRHGIGVQYYPDGKMKYKGDFQADQRAGYGAYYFPNGDKYVGIFQNNLPNGKGTYYYVDGDRFVGIFANGKRNGQGSFYHRNGRKEVGVYTNDERVK
;
A
#
# COMPACT_ATOMS: atom_id res chain seq x y z
N MET A 1 47.34 25.80 53.69
CA MET A 1 48.49 26.60 53.19
C MET A 1 48.62 26.37 51.68
N LYS A 2 48.68 27.47 50.91
CA LYS A 2 49.27 27.68 49.56
C LYS A 2 48.74 26.82 48.38
N ARG A 3 47.94 27.42 47.48
CA ARG A 3 48.25 28.01 46.14
C ARG A 3 48.39 26.94 45.04
N LEU A 4 47.43 26.79 44.11
CA LEU A 4 47.26 27.54 42.84
C LEU A 4 48.48 27.45 41.91
N ILE A 5 48.34 26.86 40.72
CA ILE A 5 48.89 27.35 39.43
C ILE A 5 48.12 26.69 38.27
N CYS A 6 47.52 27.56 37.47
CA CYS A 6 47.03 27.36 36.12
C CYS A 6 48.19 27.72 35.17
N LEU A 7 48.42 26.97 34.08
CA LEU A 7 49.23 27.47 32.97
C LEU A 7 48.72 26.96 31.61
N LEU A 8 48.21 27.92 30.84
CA LEU A 8 48.02 27.91 29.39
C LEU A 8 49.35 28.19 28.69
N THR A 9 49.64 27.48 27.60
CA THR A 9 50.49 27.87 26.44
C THR A 9 50.40 26.75 25.42
N ALA A 10 50.45 26.90 24.10
CA ALA A 10 50.35 28.02 23.17
C ALA A 10 50.25 27.39 21.76
N LEU A 11 49.76 28.18 20.81
CA LEU A 11 49.47 27.85 19.42
C LEU A 11 50.67 27.34 18.61
N SER A 12 50.40 26.47 17.63
CA SER A 12 51.11 26.51 16.36
C SER A 12 50.12 26.44 15.20
N SER A 13 50.17 27.50 14.40
CA SER A 13 49.38 27.79 13.22
C SER A 13 50.02 27.15 11.99
N TYR A 14 49.26 26.38 11.21
CA TYR A 14 49.54 26.17 9.79
C TYR A 14 48.31 26.60 8.99
N SER A 15 48.44 27.74 8.32
CA SER A 15 47.52 28.18 7.28
C SER A 15 47.87 27.45 5.98
N PHE A 16 46.95 26.65 5.47
CA PHE A 16 46.87 26.39 4.03
C PHE A 16 45.65 27.13 3.50
N ALA A 17 45.90 28.08 2.61
CA ALA A 17 44.88 28.81 1.89
C ALA A 17 44.07 27.84 1.03
N GLN A 18 42.78 27.68 1.34
CA GLN A 18 41.81 27.07 0.44
C GLN A 18 41.29 28.14 -0.52
N THR A 19 41.56 27.92 -1.80
CA THR A 19 40.75 28.48 -2.90
C THR A 19 39.28 28.12 -2.68
N PRO A 20 38.32 29.02 -2.89
CA PRO A 20 36.91 28.71 -2.69
C PRO A 20 36.47 27.75 -3.80
N ALA A 21 36.39 26.46 -3.46
CA ALA A 21 35.67 25.50 -4.28
C ALA A 21 34.18 25.90 -4.24
N ALA A 22 33.61 26.11 -5.43
CA ALA A 22 32.21 26.43 -5.62
C ALA A 22 31.33 25.51 -4.75
N THR A 23 30.51 26.13 -3.92
CA THR A 23 29.46 25.46 -3.14
C THR A 23 28.67 24.55 -4.08
N PRO A 24 28.65 23.23 -3.86
CA PRO A 24 27.63 22.40 -4.47
C PRO A 24 26.31 22.92 -3.90
N LYS A 25 25.38 23.28 -4.78
CA LYS A 25 24.01 23.58 -4.40
C LYS A 25 23.55 22.41 -3.54
N THR A 26 23.27 22.69 -2.26
CA THR A 26 22.56 21.76 -1.39
C THR A 26 21.19 21.61 -2.02
N ASP A 27 21.04 20.54 -2.80
CA ASP A 27 19.77 19.97 -3.15
C ASP A 27 19.15 19.57 -1.80
N THR A 28 18.29 20.43 -1.26
CA THR A 28 17.43 20.09 -0.14
C THR A 28 16.42 19.09 -0.68
N SER A 29 16.84 17.84 -0.88
CA SER A 29 15.92 16.73 -0.99
C SER A 29 15.21 16.67 0.34
N GLU A 30 13.93 17.03 0.33
CA GLU A 30 13.02 16.80 1.44
C GLU A 30 13.24 15.37 1.97
N ASP A 31 13.42 15.24 3.28
CA ASP A 31 13.69 13.97 3.95
C ASP A 31 12.56 12.96 3.61
N ASP A 32 12.84 12.06 2.66
CA ASP A 32 11.98 10.92 2.26
C ASP A 32 11.84 9.96 3.45
N ALA A 33 10.95 10.28 4.38
CA ALA A 33 10.72 9.43 5.52
C ALA A 33 10.02 8.13 5.09
N PHE A 34 10.59 6.98 5.43
CA PHE A 34 10.10 5.66 5.03
C PHE A 34 8.67 5.40 5.56
N VAL A 35 7.73 5.19 4.64
CA VAL A 35 6.36 4.69 4.90
C VAL A 35 6.06 3.62 3.84
N CYS A 36 5.91 2.36 4.25
CA CYS A 36 5.34 1.32 3.39
C CYS A 36 3.83 1.54 3.27
N HIS A 37 3.24 1.31 2.08
CA HIS A 37 1.80 1.52 1.86
C HIS A 37 1.23 0.35 1.09
N TYR A 38 0.36 -0.45 1.71
CA TYR A 38 -0.28 -1.61 1.06
C TYR A 38 -1.08 -1.28 -0.23
N PHE A 39 -1.36 0.00 -0.52
CA PHE A 39 -2.16 0.45 -1.66
C PHE A 39 -1.48 1.46 -2.61
N GLY A 40 -0.16 1.70 -2.48
CA GLY A 40 0.61 2.49 -3.46
C GLY A 40 0.23 3.98 -3.62
N PHE A 41 0.31 4.78 -2.56
CA PHE A 41 0.10 6.25 -2.64
C PHE A 41 1.27 7.01 -3.28
N LYS A 42 0.97 8.18 -3.89
CA LYS A 42 1.92 9.08 -4.57
C LYS A 42 2.26 10.36 -3.79
N GLN A 43 1.64 10.62 -2.63
CA GLN A 43 1.94 11.79 -1.80
C GLN A 43 2.53 11.37 -0.45
N LEU A 44 3.82 11.67 -0.29
CA LEU A 44 4.61 11.51 0.92
C LEU A 44 4.19 12.59 1.93
N GLN A 45 3.13 12.34 2.69
CA GLN A 45 2.99 13.06 3.97
C GLN A 45 4.06 12.51 4.90
N SER A 46 4.80 13.40 5.59
CA SER A 46 5.81 12.91 6.51
C SER A 46 5.12 12.09 7.62
N PRO A 47 5.76 11.05 8.18
CA PRO A 47 5.18 10.27 9.26
C PRO A 47 4.68 11.16 10.41
N LYS A 48 5.38 12.28 10.69
CA LYS A 48 4.99 13.31 11.68
C LYS A 48 3.67 14.02 11.35
N ASP A 49 3.36 14.20 10.07
CA ASP A 49 2.10 14.80 9.62
C ASP A 49 0.95 13.79 9.66
N ILE A 50 1.26 12.51 9.46
CA ILE A 50 0.30 11.40 9.49
C ILE A 50 -0.11 11.06 10.92
N CYS A 51 0.84 11.12 11.87
CA CYS A 51 0.61 10.65 13.22
C CYS A 51 1.28 11.50 14.31
N ASN A 52 0.51 11.89 15.32
CA ASN A 52 1.07 12.46 16.54
C ASN A 52 1.54 11.34 17.49
N TYR A 53 2.74 10.84 17.25
CA TYR A 53 3.38 9.71 17.97
C TYR A 53 3.43 9.83 19.49
N LEU A 54 3.35 11.06 20.02
CA LEU A 54 3.40 11.32 21.47
C LEU A 54 2.02 11.18 22.13
N SER A 55 0.94 11.23 21.34
CA SER A 55 -0.43 11.28 21.84
C SER A 55 -1.18 9.95 21.68
N PHE A 56 -0.74 9.11 20.75
CA PHE A 56 -1.39 7.82 20.45
C PHE A 56 -0.69 6.67 21.18
N ARG A 57 -1.51 5.76 21.73
CA ARG A 57 -1.08 4.52 22.38
C ARG A 57 -1.59 3.35 21.54
N SER A 58 -0.80 2.30 21.41
CA SER A 58 -1.29 1.01 20.90
C SER A 58 -2.32 0.39 21.86
N ASN A 59 -3.12 -0.54 21.36
CA ASN A 59 -4.02 -1.35 22.16
C ASN A 59 -3.37 -2.66 22.60
N GLN A 60 -3.91 -3.28 23.66
CA GLN A 60 -3.34 -4.50 24.25
C GLN A 60 -3.27 -5.68 23.26
N HIS A 61 -4.18 -5.74 22.28
CA HIS A 61 -4.21 -6.83 21.31
C HIS A 61 -3.04 -6.73 20.33
N ALA A 62 -2.81 -5.55 19.74
CA ALA A 62 -1.68 -5.31 18.84
C ALA A 62 -0.33 -5.49 19.55
N GLU A 63 -0.23 -5.03 20.80
CA GLU A 63 0.91 -5.27 21.68
C GLU A 63 1.18 -6.77 21.87
N ALA A 64 0.14 -7.55 22.17
CA ALA A 64 0.26 -8.99 22.35
C ALA A 64 0.66 -9.73 21.07
N VAL A 65 0.17 -9.30 19.90
CA VAL A 65 0.59 -9.85 18.60
C VAL A 65 2.08 -9.62 18.38
N VAL A 66 2.57 -8.40 18.61
CA VAL A 66 3.99 -8.06 18.47
C VAL A 66 4.85 -8.89 19.42
N ASP A 67 4.48 -8.97 20.70
CA ASP A 67 5.25 -9.75 21.69
C ASP A 67 5.27 -11.24 21.33
N ARG A 68 4.15 -11.77 20.81
CA ARG A 68 4.05 -13.16 20.32
C ARG A 68 5.01 -13.41 19.15
N ILE A 69 5.08 -12.50 18.19
CA ILE A 69 6.03 -12.57 17.07
C ILE A 69 7.47 -12.54 17.58
N LEU A 70 7.84 -11.50 18.35
CA LEU A 70 9.20 -11.28 18.81
C LEU A 70 9.74 -12.42 19.67
N LYS A 71 8.89 -12.99 20.53
CA LYS A 71 9.23 -14.18 21.33
C LYS A 71 9.63 -15.36 20.44
N GLN A 72 8.90 -15.57 19.34
CA GLN A 72 9.10 -16.72 18.48
C GLN A 72 10.34 -16.60 17.58
N VAL A 73 10.71 -15.38 17.22
CA VAL A 73 11.95 -15.10 16.47
C VAL A 73 13.16 -14.81 17.36
N GLY A 74 12.97 -14.78 18.69
CA GLY A 74 14.05 -14.59 19.67
C GLY A 74 14.63 -13.18 19.68
N LEU A 75 13.80 -12.17 19.40
CA LEU A 75 14.25 -10.78 19.27
C LEU A 75 13.74 -9.91 20.42
N LEU A 76 14.58 -8.95 20.81
CA LEU A 76 14.22 -7.92 21.77
C LEU A 76 13.49 -6.78 21.05
N ARG A 77 12.50 -6.21 21.73
CA ARG A 77 11.72 -5.10 21.21
C ARG A 77 12.55 -3.80 21.24
N ASN A 78 12.76 -3.21 20.08
CA ASN A 78 13.50 -1.94 19.91
C ASN A 78 12.70 -0.89 19.12
N PHE A 79 11.37 -1.03 19.08
CA PHE A 79 10.44 -0.13 18.42
C PHE A 79 9.17 0.05 19.28
N ILE A 80 8.48 1.17 19.07
CA ILE A 80 7.21 1.50 19.72
C ILE A 80 6.08 1.17 18.76
N VAL A 81 4.98 0.62 19.26
CA VAL A 81 3.78 0.36 18.46
C VAL A 81 2.77 1.46 18.76
N VAL A 82 2.15 2.03 17.73
CA VAL A 82 1.22 3.15 17.87
C VAL A 82 -0.01 2.93 17.00
N GLU A 83 -1.19 3.04 17.61
CA GLU A 83 -2.45 3.04 16.88
C GLU A 83 -2.73 4.44 16.34
N CYS A 84 -2.57 4.61 15.03
CA CYS A 84 -2.89 5.84 14.33
C CYS A 84 -4.14 5.64 13.47
N PRO A 85 -5.33 6.03 13.96
CA PRO A 85 -6.55 5.87 13.20
C PRO A 85 -6.49 6.76 11.94
N ASN A 86 -7.20 6.35 10.89
CA ASN A 86 -7.37 7.09 9.64
C ASN A 86 -6.15 7.10 8.71
N THR A 87 -5.21 6.18 8.93
CA THR A 87 -4.08 5.99 8.00
C THR A 87 -4.37 4.93 6.95
N GLU A 88 -5.42 4.12 7.15
CA GLU A 88 -5.80 3.01 6.25
C GLU A 88 -4.64 2.03 5.98
N ASN A 89 -3.71 1.92 6.93
CA ASN A 89 -2.44 1.29 6.68
C ASN A 89 -1.83 0.70 7.95
N CYS A 90 -0.81 -0.12 7.76
CA CYS A 90 0.15 -0.53 8.78
C CYS A 90 1.53 -0.32 8.17
N PHE A 91 2.45 0.35 8.88
CA PHE A 91 3.76 0.67 8.33
C PHE A 91 4.83 0.82 9.42
N ALA A 92 6.05 0.37 9.12
CA ALA A 92 7.25 0.69 9.87
C ALA A 92 7.78 2.08 9.50
N THR A 93 8.32 2.82 10.45
CA THR A 93 8.96 4.12 10.20
C THR A 93 9.95 4.51 11.29
N VAL A 94 10.77 5.53 11.04
CA VAL A 94 11.72 6.09 12.03
C VAL A 94 11.50 7.58 12.11
N VAL A 95 11.26 8.07 13.33
CA VAL A 95 11.04 9.48 13.62
C VAL A 95 11.98 9.90 14.74
N ASP A 96 12.85 10.88 14.46
CA ASP A 96 13.84 11.40 15.42
C ASP A 96 14.71 10.29 16.07
N GLY A 97 15.09 9.28 15.27
CA GLY A 97 15.89 8.14 15.71
C GLY A 97 15.12 7.04 16.46
N GLN A 98 13.84 7.26 16.75
CA GLN A 98 12.96 6.25 17.37
C GLN A 98 12.21 5.45 16.28
N ARG A 99 12.25 4.12 16.40
CA ARG A 99 11.53 3.19 15.50
C ARG A 99 10.09 3.05 15.93
N TYR A 100 9.17 3.05 14.96
CA TYR A 100 7.75 2.89 15.16
C TYR A 100 7.14 1.88 14.18
N ILE A 101 6.24 1.05 14.69
CA ILE A 101 5.22 0.39 13.87
C ILE A 101 3.91 1.14 14.11
N VAL A 102 3.38 1.72 13.05
CA VAL A 102 2.15 2.51 13.06
C VAL A 102 1.07 1.70 12.39
N TYR A 103 -0.10 1.57 13.01
CA TYR A 103 -1.22 0.85 12.41
C TYR A 103 -2.53 1.59 12.62
N ASP A 104 -3.44 1.47 11.66
CA ASP A 104 -4.84 1.84 11.84
C ASP A 104 -5.63 0.62 12.35
N GLY A 105 -6.12 0.67 13.58
CA GLY A 105 -6.88 -0.43 14.18
C GLY A 105 -8.16 -0.78 13.41
N ALA A 106 -8.79 0.20 12.74
CA ALA A 106 -9.93 -0.06 11.89
C ALA A 106 -9.52 -0.76 10.58
N PHE A 107 -8.34 -0.43 10.03
CA PHE A 107 -7.78 -1.15 8.90
C PHE A 107 -7.49 -2.60 9.26
N MET A 108 -6.73 -2.85 10.32
CA MET A 108 -6.38 -4.21 10.76
C MET A 108 -7.63 -5.08 10.95
N LYS A 109 -8.64 -4.55 11.65
CA LYS A 109 -9.90 -5.25 11.87
C LYS A 109 -10.68 -5.52 10.59
N ARG A 110 -10.59 -4.66 9.57
CA ARG A 110 -11.21 -4.93 8.27
C ARG A 110 -10.53 -6.09 7.57
N VAL A 111 -9.20 -6.12 7.56
CA VAL A 111 -8.45 -7.21 6.94
C VAL A 111 -8.87 -8.53 7.58
N GLU A 112 -8.90 -8.60 8.91
CA GLU A 112 -9.33 -9.81 9.64
C GLU A 112 -10.76 -10.23 9.30
N ASN A 113 -11.68 -9.26 9.19
CA ASN A 113 -13.06 -9.53 8.85
C ASN A 113 -13.22 -10.06 7.42
N VAL A 114 -12.48 -9.51 6.45
CA VAL A 114 -12.54 -9.94 5.04
C VAL A 114 -11.87 -11.30 4.87
N THR A 115 -10.75 -11.55 5.54
CA THR A 115 -10.02 -12.82 5.46
C THR A 115 -10.62 -13.89 6.37
N HIS A 116 -11.53 -13.52 7.27
CA HIS A 116 -12.11 -14.38 8.31
C HIS A 116 -11.06 -15.05 9.21
N THR A 117 -9.96 -14.36 9.50
CA THR A 117 -8.86 -14.88 10.34
C THR A 117 -7.99 -13.74 10.87
N ASP A 118 -7.43 -13.92 12.07
CA ASP A 118 -6.44 -13.02 12.69
C ASP A 118 -5.05 -13.14 12.04
N TRP A 119 -4.79 -14.26 11.34
CA TRP A 119 -3.53 -14.50 10.64
C TRP A 119 -3.18 -13.42 9.62
N SER A 120 -4.18 -12.75 9.04
CA SER A 120 -3.95 -11.67 8.09
C SER A 120 -3.34 -10.43 8.75
N ALA A 121 -3.85 -10.04 9.92
CA ALA A 121 -3.29 -8.97 10.72
C ALA A 121 -1.90 -9.31 11.24
N ILE A 122 -1.70 -10.55 11.69
CA ILE A 122 -0.38 -11.04 12.16
C ILE A 122 0.64 -11.01 11.02
N SER A 123 0.26 -11.43 9.82
CA SER A 123 1.13 -11.40 8.63
C SER A 123 1.55 -9.96 8.28
N ILE A 124 0.62 -9.00 8.34
CA ILE A 124 0.89 -7.58 8.12
C ILE A 124 1.88 -7.04 9.15
N VAL A 125 1.63 -7.29 10.45
CA VAL A 125 2.55 -6.83 11.51
C VAL A 125 3.93 -7.47 11.38
N ALA A 126 4.00 -8.76 11.03
CA ALA A 126 5.27 -9.44 10.81
C ALA A 126 6.05 -8.84 9.63
N HIS A 127 5.37 -8.48 8.55
CA HIS A 127 5.96 -7.77 7.41
C HIS A 127 6.59 -6.43 7.86
N GLU A 128 5.87 -5.62 8.64
CA GLU A 128 6.41 -4.35 9.15
C GLU A 128 7.60 -4.51 10.08
N ILE A 129 7.59 -5.54 10.93
CA ILE A 129 8.76 -5.90 11.74
C ILE A 129 9.96 -6.24 10.82
N GLY A 130 9.71 -6.93 9.70
CA GLY A 130 10.72 -7.24 8.69
C GLY A 130 11.47 -6.00 8.20
N HIS A 131 10.75 -4.91 7.91
CA HIS A 131 11.36 -3.63 7.51
C HIS A 131 12.31 -3.03 8.55
N HIS A 132 12.04 -3.22 9.84
CA HIS A 132 12.98 -2.79 10.88
C HIS A 132 14.21 -3.70 10.94
N LEU A 133 14.02 -5.01 10.84
CA LEU A 133 15.10 -5.99 11.06
C LEU A 133 16.08 -6.07 9.90
N GLN A 134 15.59 -5.94 8.66
CA GLN A 134 16.42 -5.95 7.46
C GLN A 134 17.07 -4.59 7.17
N GLY A 135 16.91 -3.62 8.08
CA GLY A 135 17.51 -2.30 7.95
C GLY A 135 16.89 -1.41 6.88
N HIS A 136 15.71 -1.78 6.34
CA HIS A 136 14.99 -1.03 5.31
C HIS A 136 14.64 0.40 5.74
N THR A 137 14.55 0.62 7.04
CA THR A 137 14.22 1.90 7.69
C THR A 137 15.42 2.80 7.97
N ILE A 138 16.65 2.41 7.62
CA ILE A 138 17.89 3.12 7.98
C ILE A 138 18.39 4.07 6.88
N ASP A 139 18.15 3.75 5.60
CA ASP A 139 18.69 4.51 4.47
C ASP A 139 17.77 5.63 3.97
N GLY A 140 16.60 5.83 4.61
CA GLY A 140 15.62 6.85 4.23
C GLY A 140 15.08 6.68 2.81
N LYS A 141 15.30 5.53 2.15
CA LYS A 141 14.79 5.27 0.81
C LYS A 141 13.67 4.26 0.93
N GLY A 142 12.45 4.78 0.78
CA GLY A 142 11.14 4.13 0.91
C GLY A 142 10.94 2.79 0.17
N ALA A 143 9.68 2.35 0.14
CA ALA A 143 9.23 1.09 -0.46
C ALA A 143 9.86 0.82 -1.84
N ARG A 144 10.74 -0.18 -1.87
CA ARG A 144 11.42 -0.70 -3.06
C ARG A 144 10.98 -2.15 -3.23
N PRO A 145 10.69 -2.61 -4.46
CA PRO A 145 10.20 -3.97 -4.67
C PRO A 145 11.03 -5.05 -3.97
N GLN A 146 12.36 -4.94 -3.98
CA GLN A 146 13.24 -5.90 -3.30
C GLN A 146 13.06 -5.91 -1.78
N LYS A 147 12.95 -4.73 -1.15
CA LYS A 147 12.76 -4.59 0.31
C LYS A 147 11.40 -5.14 0.74
N GLU A 148 10.37 -4.95 -0.08
CA GLU A 148 9.03 -5.51 0.15
C GLU A 148 9.04 -7.04 0.11
N LEU A 149 9.75 -7.65 -0.86
CA LEU A 149 9.88 -9.11 -0.96
C LEU A 149 10.67 -9.70 0.21
N GLU A 150 11.70 -9.01 0.69
CA GLU A 150 12.46 -9.41 1.86
C GLU A 150 11.59 -9.37 3.13
N ALA A 151 10.75 -8.34 3.29
CA ALA A 151 9.79 -8.23 4.39
C ALA A 151 8.68 -9.30 4.30
N ASP A 152 8.17 -9.59 3.10
CA ASP A 152 7.21 -10.66 2.81
C ASP A 152 7.78 -12.04 3.17
N ARG A 153 9.03 -12.32 2.78
CA ARG A 153 9.73 -13.56 3.15
C ARG A 153 9.86 -13.67 4.67
N PHE A 154 10.24 -12.60 5.35
CA PHE A 154 10.29 -12.60 6.82
C PHE A 154 8.91 -12.86 7.44
N SER A 155 7.84 -12.25 6.89
CA SER A 155 6.46 -12.50 7.33
C SER A 155 6.12 -14.00 7.23
N GLY A 156 6.39 -14.64 6.09
CA GLY A 156 6.18 -16.08 5.92
C GLY A 156 6.92 -16.96 6.93
N PHE A 157 8.18 -16.61 7.24
CA PHE A 157 8.98 -17.30 8.26
C PHE A 157 8.33 -17.21 9.65
N VAL A 158 7.89 -16.01 10.04
CA VAL A 158 7.21 -15.77 11.31
C VAL A 158 5.91 -16.56 11.38
N MET A 159 5.10 -16.52 10.33
CA MET A 159 3.81 -17.19 10.27
C MET A 159 3.93 -18.69 10.51
N GLN A 160 4.91 -19.34 9.86
CA GLN A 160 5.19 -20.76 10.08
C GLN A 160 5.58 -21.03 11.54
N ARG A 161 6.48 -20.22 12.10
CA ARG A 161 6.95 -20.42 13.47
C ARG A 161 5.86 -20.22 14.50
N LEU A 162 4.84 -19.41 14.20
CA LEU A 162 3.65 -19.23 15.03
C LEU A 162 2.61 -20.35 14.86
N GLY A 163 2.81 -21.25 13.90
CA GLY A 163 1.94 -22.39 13.65
C GLY A 163 0.86 -22.16 12.59
N ALA A 164 0.93 -21.07 11.81
CA ALA A 164 0.02 -20.86 10.69
C ALA A 164 0.30 -21.85 9.56
N SER A 165 -0.75 -22.34 8.91
CA SER A 165 -0.61 -23.04 7.64
C SER A 165 -0.10 -22.11 6.54
N LEU A 166 0.41 -22.68 5.44
CA LEU A 166 0.81 -21.88 4.28
C LEU A 166 -0.37 -21.07 3.71
N GLU A 167 -1.58 -21.65 3.67
CA GLU A 167 -2.76 -20.94 3.14
C GLU A 167 -3.14 -19.74 4.01
N GLU A 168 -3.13 -19.89 5.34
CA GLU A 168 -3.34 -18.78 6.28
C GLU A 168 -2.25 -17.71 6.14
N SER A 169 -1.00 -18.13 5.86
CA SER A 169 0.12 -17.21 5.66
C SER A 169 -0.03 -16.33 4.42
N LEU A 170 -0.76 -16.81 3.40
CA LEU A 170 -0.93 -16.11 2.12
C LEU A 170 -2.19 -15.23 2.09
N VAL A 171 -3.11 -15.39 3.05
CA VAL A 171 -4.45 -14.81 2.97
C VAL A 171 -4.44 -13.28 2.88
N ALA A 172 -3.55 -12.60 3.62
CA ALA A 172 -3.45 -11.14 3.60
C ALA A 172 -3.10 -10.61 2.19
N ILE A 173 -2.08 -11.17 1.55
CA ILE A 173 -1.63 -10.74 0.23
C ILE A 173 -2.58 -11.20 -0.89
N LYS A 174 -3.19 -12.38 -0.75
CA LYS A 174 -4.25 -12.82 -1.69
C LYS A 174 -5.42 -11.84 -1.71
N THR A 175 -5.77 -11.28 -0.55
CA THR A 175 -6.89 -10.34 -0.40
C THR A 175 -6.55 -8.88 -0.68
N LEU A 176 -5.37 -8.40 -0.27
CA LEU A 176 -5.02 -6.97 -0.32
C LEU A 176 -4.02 -6.59 -1.42
N GLY A 177 -3.30 -7.55 -2.01
CA GLY A 177 -2.26 -7.27 -3.00
C GLY A 177 -2.81 -6.90 -4.37
N ASP A 178 -2.04 -6.13 -5.13
CA ASP A 178 -2.33 -5.82 -6.53
C ASP A 178 -1.71 -6.86 -7.48
N ASP A 179 -2.45 -7.30 -8.50
CA ASP A 179 -1.96 -8.31 -9.45
C ASP A 179 -0.85 -7.77 -10.37
N LYS A 180 -0.72 -6.44 -10.48
CA LYS A 180 0.33 -5.76 -11.24
C LYS A 180 1.32 -5.09 -10.29
N ALA A 181 2.59 -5.05 -10.67
CA ALA A 181 3.60 -4.31 -9.94
C ALA A 181 3.33 -2.80 -10.02
N THR A 182 3.64 -2.08 -8.94
CA THR A 182 3.64 -0.62 -8.89
C THR A 182 5.07 -0.11 -8.73
N TYR A 183 5.25 1.21 -8.67
CA TYR A 183 6.57 1.84 -8.48
C TYR A 183 7.28 1.34 -7.20
N SER A 184 6.53 1.11 -6.13
CA SER A 184 7.05 0.74 -4.82
C SER A 184 6.78 -0.72 -4.43
N HIS A 185 5.79 -1.37 -5.03
CA HIS A 185 5.34 -2.70 -4.63
C HIS A 185 5.46 -3.73 -5.77
N PRO A 186 5.99 -4.94 -5.50
CA PRO A 186 5.97 -6.04 -6.44
C PRO A 186 4.53 -6.50 -6.72
N ALA A 187 4.32 -7.14 -7.87
CA ALA A 187 3.07 -7.83 -8.16
C ALA A 187 2.77 -8.90 -7.09
N LYS A 188 1.48 -9.13 -6.81
CA LYS A 188 0.97 -10.11 -5.84
C LYS A 188 1.63 -11.48 -5.97
N THR A 189 1.89 -11.93 -7.20
CA THR A 189 2.54 -13.23 -7.48
C THR A 189 3.91 -13.33 -6.81
N TYR A 190 4.77 -12.32 -6.96
CA TYR A 190 6.09 -12.29 -6.33
C TYR A 190 6.02 -12.21 -4.81
N ARG A 191 5.06 -11.44 -4.28
CA ARG A 191 4.82 -11.34 -2.84
C ARG A 191 4.39 -12.68 -2.23
N ILE A 192 3.47 -13.39 -2.91
CA ILE A 192 3.05 -14.75 -2.54
C ILE A 192 4.24 -15.72 -2.54
N ASP A 193 5.10 -15.65 -3.57
CA ASP A 193 6.26 -16.52 -3.67
C ASP A 193 7.27 -16.26 -2.56
N ALA A 194 7.50 -15.00 -2.19
CA ALA A 194 8.37 -14.62 -1.08
C ALA A 194 7.85 -15.14 0.26
N ILE A 195 6.57 -14.93 0.58
CA ILE A 195 5.93 -15.47 1.80
C ILE A 195 6.07 -16.99 1.84
N ARG A 196 5.80 -17.67 0.72
CA ARG A 196 5.91 -19.12 0.63
C ARG A 196 7.34 -19.59 0.93
N GLN A 197 8.34 -18.94 0.35
CA GLN A 197 9.76 -19.29 0.60
C GLN A 197 10.10 -19.15 2.08
N GLY A 198 9.74 -18.03 2.71
CA GLY A 198 10.00 -17.81 4.13
C GLY A 198 9.33 -18.85 5.04
N TRP A 199 8.09 -19.22 4.70
CA TRP A 199 7.37 -20.28 5.39
C TRP A 199 8.10 -21.62 5.28
N MET A 200 8.57 -21.99 4.08
CA MET A 200 9.35 -23.23 3.88
C MET A 200 10.70 -23.20 4.61
N ASP A 201 11.40 -22.06 4.61
CA ASP A 201 12.67 -21.88 5.33
C ASP A 201 12.49 -22.20 6.82
N ALA A 202 11.43 -21.67 7.43
CA ALA A 202 11.12 -21.86 8.83
C ALA A 202 10.75 -23.31 9.18
N ALA A 203 10.08 -24.01 8.26
CA ALA A 203 9.74 -25.43 8.38
C ALA A 203 10.95 -26.37 8.22
N GLY A 204 12.14 -25.84 7.88
CA GLY A 204 13.31 -26.65 7.57
C GLY A 204 13.18 -27.42 6.25
N LEU A 205 12.29 -26.97 5.36
CA LEU A 205 11.95 -27.64 4.10
C LEU A 205 12.77 -27.14 2.90
N THR A 206 13.65 -26.15 3.08
CA THR A 206 14.49 -25.66 1.98
C THR A 206 15.74 -26.52 1.78
N THR A 207 15.76 -27.21 0.64
CA THR A 207 16.98 -27.61 -0.06
C THR A 207 17.72 -26.37 -0.55
N THR A 208 19.03 -26.34 -0.33
CA THR A 208 19.94 -25.33 -0.89
C THR A 208 19.94 -25.40 -2.41
N ALA A 209 19.13 -24.59 -3.07
CA ALA A 209 19.26 -24.31 -4.49
C ALA A 209 19.96 -22.94 -4.66
N THR A 210 21.25 -23.00 -4.99
CA THR A 210 22.08 -21.88 -5.44
C THR A 210 21.44 -21.19 -6.66
N PRO A 211 21.55 -19.85 -6.83
CA PRO A 211 20.97 -19.19 -7.99
C PRO A 211 21.73 -19.59 -9.26
N SER A 212 21.08 -20.36 -10.14
CA SER A 212 21.58 -20.57 -11.49
C SER A 212 21.27 -19.32 -12.32
N LYS A 213 22.33 -18.79 -12.92
CA LYS A 213 22.32 -17.66 -13.84
C LYS A 213 21.36 -17.88 -15.01
N SER A 214 20.81 -16.75 -15.46
CA SER A 214 20.26 -16.47 -16.78
C SER A 214 20.92 -17.28 -17.90
N GLU A 215 20.10 -17.87 -18.78
CA GLU A 215 20.47 -18.07 -20.18
C GLU A 215 19.23 -17.93 -21.09
N ALA A 216 19.43 -17.17 -22.16
CA ALA A 216 18.46 -16.80 -23.19
C ALA A 216 18.06 -17.99 -24.09
N PRO A 217 16.97 -17.88 -24.88
CA PRO A 217 16.50 -19.00 -25.70
C PRO A 217 17.40 -19.18 -26.94
N LEU A 218 18.02 -20.37 -27.06
CA LEU A 218 18.67 -20.83 -28.28
C LEU A 218 17.70 -21.61 -29.17
N THR A 219 17.74 -21.25 -30.45
CA THR A 219 16.97 -21.78 -31.59
C THR A 219 17.51 -23.10 -32.17
N ALA A 220 16.59 -23.86 -32.83
CA ALA A 220 16.79 -24.78 -33.97
C ALA A 220 17.48 -26.15 -33.71
N LYS A 221 17.12 -27.31 -34.30
CA LYS A 221 16.47 -27.65 -35.59
C LYS A 221 16.16 -29.18 -35.70
N ASN A 222 15.09 -29.54 -36.42
CA ASN A 222 14.90 -30.65 -37.42
C ASN A 222 14.97 -32.15 -36.98
N GLN A 223 14.29 -33.14 -37.58
CA GLN A 223 13.54 -33.28 -38.86
C GLN A 223 12.81 -34.65 -38.89
N SER A 224 11.65 -34.76 -39.56
CA SER A 224 11.39 -35.81 -40.58
C SER A 224 10.17 -35.49 -41.48
N LYS A 225 10.23 -35.98 -42.73
CA LYS A 225 9.68 -35.50 -44.02
C LYS A 225 8.40 -36.26 -44.47
N ILE A 226 7.32 -35.59 -44.99
CA ILE A 226 6.88 -35.31 -46.43
C ILE A 226 6.09 -36.49 -47.09
N PRO A 227 5.09 -36.34 -48.05
CA PRO A 227 4.86 -35.27 -49.07
C PRO A 227 3.43 -34.78 -49.50
N VAL A 228 3.41 -33.52 -50.03
CA VAL A 228 2.89 -33.00 -51.35
C VAL A 228 1.35 -32.93 -51.58
N THR A 229 0.73 -31.77 -51.89
CA THR A 229 0.61 -31.18 -53.25
C THR A 229 0.38 -29.66 -53.35
N VAL A 230 0.87 -29.17 -54.50
CA VAL A 230 1.02 -27.86 -55.22
C VAL A 230 -0.18 -26.92 -55.41
N ALA A 231 0.06 -25.58 -55.37
CA ALA A 231 -0.20 -24.54 -56.43
C ALA A 231 0.03 -23.10 -55.84
N SER A 232 1.07 -22.33 -56.26
CA SER A 232 1.08 -21.20 -57.24
C SER A 232 0.06 -20.07 -56.92
N THR A 233 0.35 -18.76 -56.80
CA THR A 233 1.17 -17.85 -57.65
C THR A 233 1.32 -16.42 -57.05
N SER A 234 2.37 -15.68 -57.48
CA SER A 234 2.57 -14.19 -57.63
C SER A 234 2.48 -13.25 -56.41
N THR A 235 3.57 -12.63 -55.93
CA THR A 235 4.30 -11.39 -56.38
C THR A 235 3.51 -10.07 -56.29
N GLY A 236 3.99 -9.11 -55.50
CA GLY A 236 3.62 -7.69 -55.64
C GLY A 236 3.86 -6.80 -54.41
N SER A 237 5.05 -6.20 -54.34
CA SER A 237 5.43 -4.88 -53.80
C SER A 237 4.74 -4.22 -52.58
N PHE A 238 5.58 -3.80 -51.63
CA PHE A 238 5.38 -2.65 -50.75
C PHE A 238 5.19 -1.35 -51.54
N PRO A 239 4.43 -0.40 -50.99
CA PRO A 239 5.08 0.87 -50.63
C PRO A 239 4.77 1.30 -49.19
N ALA A 240 5.76 1.96 -48.61
CA ALA A 240 5.59 2.82 -47.45
C ALA A 240 4.88 4.12 -47.89
N SER A 241 3.91 4.55 -47.12
CA SER A 241 3.54 5.97 -47.03
C SER A 241 3.39 6.30 -45.56
N ASP A 242 4.24 7.23 -45.16
CA ASP A 242 4.10 8.04 -43.95
C ASP A 242 2.76 8.77 -44.03
N ASP A 243 1.86 8.45 -43.11
CA ASP A 243 0.72 9.30 -42.78
C ASP A 243 0.69 9.38 -41.24
N ASP A 244 1.20 10.49 -40.73
CA ASP A 244 0.95 10.96 -39.38
C ASP A 244 -0.56 11.30 -39.28
N GLU A 245 -1.37 10.29 -39.04
CA GLU A 245 -2.75 10.48 -38.57
C GLU A 245 -2.68 10.67 -37.05
N GLU A 246 -2.95 11.91 -36.60
CA GLU A 246 -3.35 12.17 -35.22
C GLU A 246 -4.57 11.29 -34.94
N GLU A 247 -4.37 10.17 -34.23
CA GLU A 247 -5.46 9.30 -33.78
C GLU A 247 -6.41 10.15 -32.91
N GLU A 248 -7.56 10.54 -33.46
CA GLU A 248 -8.67 11.02 -32.66
C GLU A 248 -9.02 9.90 -31.67
N GLU A 249 -8.94 10.20 -30.37
CA GLU A 249 -9.36 9.29 -29.29
C GLU A 249 -10.84 8.96 -29.47
N ASP A 250 -11.14 7.89 -30.21
CA ASP A 250 -12.46 7.33 -30.33
C ASP A 250 -12.93 6.91 -28.93
N ASP A 251 -13.89 7.67 -28.38
CA ASP A 251 -14.53 7.46 -27.08
C ASP A 251 -15.17 6.07 -27.03
N LYS A 252 -14.37 5.03 -26.79
CA LYS A 252 -14.84 3.65 -26.71
C LYS A 252 -15.68 3.45 -25.46
N VAL A 253 -16.97 3.73 -25.59
CA VAL A 253 -18.00 3.34 -24.63
C VAL A 253 -18.14 1.82 -24.63
N GLY A 254 -18.22 1.22 -23.44
CA GLY A 254 -18.37 -0.21 -23.23
C GLY A 254 -17.12 -0.84 -22.60
N CYS A 255 -16.96 -2.15 -22.80
CA CYS A 255 -15.80 -2.88 -22.28
C CYS A 255 -14.57 -2.57 -23.14
N THR A 256 -13.62 -1.82 -22.59
CA THR A 256 -12.40 -1.43 -23.30
C THR A 256 -11.23 -2.37 -23.04
N ALA A 257 -11.27 -3.14 -21.94
CA ALA A 257 -10.31 -4.21 -21.66
C ALA A 257 -10.89 -5.26 -20.71
N GLY A 258 -10.38 -6.49 -20.78
CA GLY A 258 -10.76 -7.58 -19.89
C GLY A 258 -12.10 -8.23 -20.24
N ASN A 259 -12.69 -8.95 -19.27
CA ASN A 259 -13.86 -9.79 -19.51
C ASN A 259 -15.18 -9.00 -19.40
N CYS A 260 -15.28 -8.05 -18.45
CA CYS A 260 -16.46 -7.23 -18.16
C CYS A 260 -17.78 -7.99 -17.90
N GLU A 261 -17.80 -9.32 -18.01
CA GLU A 261 -18.93 -10.18 -17.71
C GLU A 261 -18.67 -10.97 -16.43
N ASN A 262 -17.53 -11.67 -16.34
CA ASN A 262 -17.06 -12.37 -15.14
C ASN A 262 -15.54 -12.26 -14.97
N GLY A 263 -15.10 -11.79 -13.81
CA GLY A 263 -13.68 -11.47 -13.54
C GLY A 263 -13.35 -10.02 -13.88
N TYR A 264 -12.07 -9.69 -14.00
CA TYR A 264 -11.63 -8.30 -14.15
C TYR A 264 -11.97 -7.68 -15.51
N GLY A 265 -12.28 -6.38 -15.53
CA GLY A 265 -12.44 -5.58 -16.74
C GLY A 265 -12.29 -4.08 -16.53
N ILE A 266 -12.13 -3.35 -17.64
CA ILE A 266 -12.21 -1.90 -17.73
C ILE A 266 -13.42 -1.57 -18.59
N TYR A 267 -14.33 -0.79 -18.02
CA TYR A 267 -15.57 -0.40 -18.67
C TYR A 267 -15.71 1.12 -18.65
N VAL A 268 -15.99 1.71 -19.80
CA VAL A 268 -16.28 3.14 -19.94
C VAL A 268 -17.78 3.30 -20.16
N HIS A 269 -18.43 4.06 -19.29
CA HIS A 269 -19.86 4.34 -19.38
C HIS A 269 -20.13 5.44 -20.40
N GLU A 270 -21.34 5.50 -20.95
CA GLU A 270 -21.79 6.55 -21.88
C GLU A 270 -21.61 7.98 -21.32
N SER A 271 -21.55 8.11 -19.99
CA SER A 271 -21.32 9.38 -19.31
C SER A 271 -19.84 9.80 -19.25
N GLY A 272 -18.93 9.02 -19.83
CA GLY A 272 -17.47 9.17 -19.71
C GLY A 272 -16.89 8.64 -18.40
N GLU A 273 -17.71 8.14 -17.47
CA GLU A 273 -17.19 7.53 -16.23
C GLU A 273 -16.52 6.20 -16.53
N ARG A 274 -15.32 5.98 -15.98
CA ARG A 274 -14.61 4.71 -16.15
C ARG A 274 -14.69 3.87 -14.88
N TYR A 275 -14.89 2.57 -15.03
CA TYR A 275 -14.75 1.58 -13.98
C TYR A 275 -13.63 0.61 -14.33
N GLU A 276 -12.88 0.21 -13.32
CA GLU A 276 -11.81 -0.76 -13.41
C GLU A 276 -11.89 -1.69 -12.19
N GLY A 277 -12.15 -2.98 -12.41
CA GLY A 277 -12.32 -3.92 -11.31
C GLY A 277 -13.05 -5.19 -11.70
N ASP A 278 -13.54 -5.93 -10.70
CA ASP A 278 -14.19 -7.21 -10.91
C ASP A 278 -15.65 -7.07 -11.41
N PHE A 279 -16.02 -7.99 -12.29
CA PHE A 279 -17.39 -8.18 -12.78
C PHE A 279 -17.91 -9.56 -12.40
N ARG A 280 -19.23 -9.63 -12.20
CA ARG A 280 -19.95 -10.90 -12.06
C ARG A 280 -21.32 -10.77 -12.73
N MET A 281 -21.56 -11.60 -13.74
CA MET A 281 -22.74 -11.55 -14.60
C MET A 281 -23.00 -10.14 -15.18
N GLY A 282 -21.95 -9.53 -15.73
CA GLY A 282 -22.04 -8.22 -16.39
C GLY A 282 -22.14 -7.03 -15.44
N ARG A 283 -22.08 -7.25 -14.13
CA ARG A 283 -22.22 -6.20 -13.10
C ARG A 283 -20.95 -6.02 -12.31
N ARG A 284 -20.65 -4.78 -11.92
CA ARG A 284 -19.54 -4.46 -11.02
C ARG A 284 -19.72 -5.21 -9.71
N HIS A 285 -18.68 -5.90 -9.30
CA HIS A 285 -18.65 -6.75 -8.11
C HIS A 285 -17.25 -6.70 -7.49
N GLY A 286 -17.07 -7.25 -6.29
CA GLY A 286 -15.74 -7.35 -5.68
C GLY A 286 -15.06 -6.00 -5.53
N ILE A 287 -13.75 -5.95 -5.75
CA ILE A 287 -12.98 -4.71 -5.60
C ILE A 287 -12.97 -3.97 -6.93
N GLY A 288 -13.12 -2.64 -6.88
CA GLY A 288 -12.93 -1.82 -8.07
C GLY A 288 -12.66 -0.36 -7.77
N VAL A 289 -12.25 0.34 -8.82
CA VAL A 289 -12.02 1.77 -8.86
C VAL A 289 -12.96 2.38 -9.91
N GLN A 290 -13.71 3.40 -9.48
CA GLN A 290 -14.52 4.23 -10.36
C GLN A 290 -13.84 5.59 -10.50
N TYR A 291 -13.84 6.11 -11.72
CA TYR A 291 -13.28 7.41 -12.08
C TYR A 291 -14.39 8.34 -12.61
N TYR A 292 -14.23 9.63 -12.38
CA TYR A 292 -14.95 10.69 -13.06
C TYR A 292 -14.55 10.77 -14.54
N PRO A 293 -15.33 11.46 -15.38
CA PRO A 293 -14.99 11.66 -16.80
C PRO A 293 -13.67 12.42 -17.01
N ASP A 294 -13.29 13.27 -16.05
CA ASP A 294 -12.00 13.98 -16.08
C ASP A 294 -10.80 13.10 -15.65
N GLY A 295 -11.03 11.79 -15.48
CA GLY A 295 -10.03 10.81 -15.06
C GLY A 295 -9.71 10.84 -13.56
N LYS A 296 -10.27 11.76 -12.76
CA LYS A 296 -10.06 11.75 -11.31
C LYS A 296 -10.75 10.55 -10.68
N MET A 297 -10.09 9.93 -9.71
CA MET A 297 -10.68 8.83 -8.95
C MET A 297 -11.90 9.31 -8.16
N LYS A 298 -13.04 8.65 -8.36
CA LYS A 298 -14.34 8.92 -7.72
C LYS A 298 -14.58 7.99 -6.53
N TYR A 299 -14.23 6.72 -6.69
CA TYR A 299 -14.40 5.73 -5.63
C TYR A 299 -13.39 4.59 -5.77
N LYS A 300 -12.92 4.05 -4.64
CA LYS A 300 -12.16 2.80 -4.57
C LYS A 300 -12.71 1.97 -3.41
N GLY A 301 -13.11 0.74 -3.66
CA GLY A 301 -13.64 -0.13 -2.61
C GLY A 301 -14.51 -1.26 -3.15
N ASP A 302 -15.32 -1.85 -2.27
CA ASP A 302 -16.17 -2.97 -2.63
C ASP A 302 -17.39 -2.54 -3.47
N PHE A 303 -17.76 -3.40 -4.41
CA PHE A 303 -18.97 -3.34 -5.22
C PHE A 303 -19.77 -4.63 -5.07
N GLN A 304 -21.09 -4.49 -5.05
CA GLN A 304 -22.02 -5.60 -5.11
C GLN A 304 -23.14 -5.27 -6.09
N ALA A 305 -23.12 -5.92 -7.26
CA ALA A 305 -24.16 -5.78 -8.27
C ALA A 305 -24.39 -4.31 -8.65
N ASP A 306 -23.31 -3.66 -9.11
CA ASP A 306 -23.25 -2.25 -9.52
C ASP A 306 -23.36 -1.21 -8.42
N GLN A 307 -23.52 -1.63 -7.16
CA GLN A 307 -23.62 -0.71 -6.04
C GLN A 307 -22.34 -0.71 -5.23
N ARG A 308 -21.88 0.45 -4.77
CA ARG A 308 -20.87 0.52 -3.71
C ARG A 308 -21.46 -0.14 -2.47
N ALA A 309 -20.72 -1.09 -1.94
CA ALA A 309 -21.07 -1.86 -0.76
C ALA A 309 -19.80 -2.00 0.10
N GLY A 310 -19.88 -2.75 1.19
CA GLY A 310 -18.71 -3.09 1.98
C GLY A 310 -17.95 -1.86 2.45
N TYR A 311 -16.63 -1.86 2.34
CA TYR A 311 -15.80 -0.71 2.69
C TYR A 311 -15.28 -0.01 1.43
N GLY A 312 -15.16 1.31 1.49
CA GLY A 312 -14.54 2.07 0.41
C GLY A 312 -14.18 3.49 0.78
N ALA A 313 -13.48 4.13 -0.15
CA ALA A 313 -13.15 5.54 -0.15
C ALA A 313 -13.85 6.22 -1.33
N TYR A 314 -14.68 7.21 -1.05
CA TYR A 314 -15.33 8.06 -2.05
C TYR A 314 -14.70 9.44 -2.02
N TYR A 315 -14.31 9.93 -3.18
CA TYR A 315 -13.68 11.23 -3.38
C TYR A 315 -14.72 12.11 -4.06
N PHE A 316 -15.10 13.20 -3.40
CA PHE A 316 -16.15 14.09 -3.89
C PHE A 316 -15.55 15.13 -4.85
N PRO A 317 -16.33 15.66 -5.81
CA PRO A 317 -15.82 16.66 -6.76
C PRO A 317 -15.42 17.98 -6.07
N ASN A 318 -15.96 18.25 -4.89
CA ASN A 318 -15.62 19.42 -4.07
C ASN A 318 -14.29 19.27 -3.31
N GLY A 319 -13.60 18.13 -3.42
CA GLY A 319 -12.36 17.83 -2.72
C GLY A 319 -12.54 17.13 -1.37
N ASP A 320 -13.77 16.95 -0.89
CA ASP A 320 -14.04 16.15 0.29
C ASP A 320 -13.74 14.66 0.01
N LYS A 321 -13.57 13.89 1.09
CA LYS A 321 -13.39 12.44 1.02
C LYS A 321 -14.21 11.77 2.10
N TYR A 322 -14.93 10.69 1.77
CA TYR A 322 -15.48 9.78 2.77
C TYR A 322 -14.74 8.45 2.71
N VAL A 323 -14.46 7.88 3.88
CA VAL A 323 -13.82 6.59 4.05
C VAL A 323 -14.60 5.80 5.06
N GLY A 324 -15.16 4.66 4.68
CA GLY A 324 -15.96 3.90 5.62
C GLY A 324 -16.83 2.86 4.95
N ILE A 325 -17.81 2.39 5.71
CA ILE A 325 -18.74 1.38 5.21
C ILE A 325 -19.77 2.03 4.28
N PHE A 326 -20.07 1.34 3.18
CA PHE A 326 -21.09 1.65 2.19
C PHE A 326 -22.16 0.57 2.18
N GLN A 327 -23.41 0.98 2.01
CA GLN A 327 -24.52 0.10 1.70
C GLN A 327 -25.39 0.80 0.66
N ASN A 328 -25.72 0.09 -0.43
CA ASN A 328 -26.55 0.61 -1.50
C ASN A 328 -26.09 1.98 -2.01
N ASN A 329 -24.79 2.11 -2.32
CA ASN A 329 -24.14 3.35 -2.77
C ASN A 329 -23.95 4.46 -1.73
N LEU A 330 -24.45 4.31 -0.50
CA LEU A 330 -24.44 5.34 0.52
C LEU A 330 -23.53 4.99 1.70
N PRO A 331 -22.85 5.97 2.31
CA PRO A 331 -22.25 5.83 3.64
C PRO A 331 -23.23 5.22 4.66
N ASN A 332 -22.87 4.10 5.27
CA ASN A 332 -23.72 3.40 6.22
C ASN A 332 -22.86 2.58 7.19
N GLY A 333 -22.95 2.80 8.49
CA GLY A 333 -22.06 2.23 9.49
C GLY A 333 -20.92 3.17 9.89
N LYS A 334 -19.78 2.63 10.30
CA LYS A 334 -18.63 3.43 10.73
C LYS A 334 -17.92 4.06 9.53
N GLY A 335 -17.55 5.34 9.65
CA GLY A 335 -16.75 6.04 8.66
C GLY A 335 -16.12 7.32 9.17
N THR A 336 -15.26 7.88 8.33
CA THR A 336 -14.62 9.18 8.49
C THR A 336 -14.90 10.02 7.25
N TYR A 337 -15.45 11.20 7.45
CA TYR A 337 -15.62 12.22 6.42
C TYR A 337 -14.52 13.26 6.61
N TYR A 338 -13.73 13.51 5.58
CA TYR A 338 -12.70 14.54 5.51
C TYR A 338 -13.23 15.69 4.67
N TYR A 339 -13.13 16.88 5.22
CA TYR A 339 -13.50 18.10 4.55
C TYR A 339 -12.27 18.71 3.88
N VAL A 340 -12.47 19.32 2.72
CA VAL A 340 -11.39 19.96 1.94
C VAL A 340 -10.66 21.07 2.71
N ASP A 341 -11.31 21.67 3.71
CA ASP A 341 -10.73 22.70 4.58
C ASP A 341 -9.75 22.15 5.64
N GLY A 342 -9.68 20.82 5.79
CA GLY A 342 -8.84 20.10 6.73
C GLY A 342 -9.57 19.59 7.97
N ASP A 343 -10.86 19.88 8.12
CA ASP A 343 -11.68 19.30 9.19
C ASP A 343 -11.95 17.81 8.90
N ARG A 344 -12.31 17.04 9.93
CA ARG A 344 -12.84 15.68 9.74
C ARG A 344 -13.87 15.28 10.77
N PHE A 345 -14.82 14.47 10.36
CA PHE A 345 -15.80 13.83 11.23
C PHE A 345 -15.56 12.32 11.25
N VAL A 346 -15.41 11.73 12.43
CA VAL A 346 -15.30 10.26 12.63
C VAL A 346 -16.52 9.79 13.39
N GLY A 347 -17.34 8.90 12.83
CA GLY A 347 -18.56 8.48 13.51
C GLY A 347 -19.40 7.45 12.78
N ILE A 348 -20.65 7.32 13.21
CA ILE A 348 -21.65 6.45 12.59
C ILE A 348 -22.44 7.23 11.53
N PHE A 349 -22.66 6.58 10.40
CA PHE A 349 -23.46 7.05 9.28
C PHE A 349 -24.65 6.12 9.05
N ALA A 350 -25.76 6.65 8.59
CA ALA A 350 -26.89 5.89 8.09
C ALA A 350 -27.47 6.62 6.88
N ASN A 351 -27.64 5.90 5.77
CA ASN A 351 -28.18 6.45 4.53
C ASN A 351 -27.50 7.75 4.07
N GLY A 352 -26.16 7.79 4.17
CA GLY A 352 -25.35 8.93 3.75
C GLY A 352 -25.18 10.04 4.78
N LYS A 353 -25.87 9.97 5.94
CA LYS A 353 -25.90 11.04 6.94
C LYS A 353 -25.26 10.61 8.25
N ARG A 354 -24.67 11.55 8.98
CA ARG A 354 -24.18 11.32 10.36
C ARG A 354 -25.37 10.94 11.24
N ASN A 355 -25.32 9.77 11.84
CA ASN A 355 -26.42 9.23 12.64
C ASN A 355 -25.89 8.27 13.70
N GLY A 356 -25.87 8.70 14.97
CA GLY A 356 -25.25 8.01 16.08
C GLY A 356 -24.05 8.77 16.67
N GLN A 357 -23.17 8.07 17.39
CA GLN A 357 -22.01 8.68 18.03
C GLN A 357 -20.96 9.12 17.00
N GLY A 358 -20.33 10.28 17.24
CA GLY A 358 -19.24 10.77 16.41
C GLY A 358 -18.39 11.85 17.08
N SER A 359 -17.21 12.09 16.50
CA SER A 359 -16.26 13.12 16.91
C SER A 359 -15.90 13.98 15.70
N PHE A 360 -16.10 15.29 15.82
CA PHE A 360 -15.62 16.28 14.86
C PHE A 360 -14.24 16.79 15.30
N TYR A 361 -13.30 16.80 14.39
CA TYR A 361 -11.95 17.30 14.58
C TYR A 361 -11.77 18.50 13.65
N HIS A 362 -11.58 19.66 14.26
CA HIS A 362 -11.32 20.90 13.55
C HIS A 362 -9.84 20.98 13.21
N ARG A 363 -9.49 21.61 12.08
CA ARG A 363 -8.10 21.84 11.65
C ARG A 363 -7.26 22.58 12.69
N ASN A 364 -7.89 23.39 13.53
CA ASN A 364 -7.23 24.09 14.64
C ASN A 364 -6.93 23.20 15.87
N GLY A 365 -7.20 21.89 15.77
CA GLY A 365 -6.95 20.90 16.82
C GLY A 365 -8.12 20.72 17.82
N ARG A 366 -9.17 21.53 17.74
CA ARG A 366 -10.36 21.37 18.59
C ARG A 366 -11.07 20.05 18.25
N LYS A 367 -11.52 19.33 19.28
CA LYS A 367 -12.31 18.10 19.15
C LYS A 367 -13.67 18.27 19.82
N GLU A 368 -14.73 17.90 19.11
CA GLU A 368 -16.11 17.94 19.58
C GLU A 368 -16.75 16.57 19.47
N VAL A 369 -17.14 15.99 20.60
CA VAL A 369 -17.82 14.68 20.64
C VAL A 369 -19.32 14.91 20.76
N GLY A 370 -20.13 14.12 20.06
CA GLY A 370 -21.58 14.20 20.18
C GLY A 370 -22.34 13.02 19.59
N VAL A 371 -23.65 13.07 19.75
CA VAL A 371 -24.60 12.17 19.09
C VAL A 371 -25.32 12.94 17.99
N TYR A 372 -25.47 12.31 16.83
CA TYR A 372 -26.04 12.92 15.63
C TYR A 372 -27.31 12.20 15.20
N THR A 373 -28.24 12.93 14.58
CA THR A 373 -29.41 12.37 13.91
C THR A 373 -29.63 13.16 12.63
N ASN A 374 -29.54 12.48 11.48
CA ASN A 374 -29.68 13.11 10.16
C ASN A 374 -28.79 14.35 9.98
N ASP A 375 -27.51 14.24 10.33
CA ASP A 375 -26.49 15.30 10.31
C ASP A 375 -26.59 16.36 11.42
N GLU A 376 -27.66 16.38 12.22
CA GLU A 376 -27.81 17.33 13.32
C GLU A 376 -27.26 16.76 14.63
N ARG A 377 -26.45 17.55 15.35
CA ARG A 377 -25.93 17.17 16.67
C ARG A 377 -27.04 17.35 17.71
N VAL A 378 -27.42 16.27 18.39
CA VAL A 378 -28.51 16.26 19.39
C VAL A 378 -28.05 16.21 20.84
N LYS A 379 -26.79 15.78 21.09
CA LYS A 379 -26.18 15.76 22.43
C LYS A 379 -24.67 16.03 22.35
#